data_AF-A0A655AU97-F1
#
_entry.id   AF-A0A655AU97-F1
#
_cell.length_a   1.000
_cell.length_b   1.000
_cell.length_c   1.000
_cell.angle_alpha   90.00
_cell.angle_beta   90.00
_cell.angle_gamma   90.00
#
_symmetry.space_group_name_H-M   'P 1'
#
loop_
_entity.id
_entity.type
_entity.pdbx_description
1 polymer ?
#
loop_
_entity_poly.entity_id
_entity_poly.type
_entity_poly.pdbx_seq_one_letter_code
_entity_poly.pdbx_strand_id
1 'polypeptide(L)' 'MTVTLEDVLSNTDGQVIAVYRLRASRAGKVLDQREAILVTVAGGRITRLSEFYADPAATESFWA' A
#
# COMPACT_ATOMS: atom_id res chain seq x y z
N MET A 1 13.76 2.91 -3.19
CA MET A 1 12.31 2.68 -3.17
C MET A 1 11.64 4.04 -3.10
N THR A 2 10.60 4.25 -3.90
CA THR A 2 9.83 5.49 -3.96
C THR A 2 8.35 5.14 -3.87
N VAL A 3 7.63 5.87 -3.04
CA VAL A 3 6.18 5.77 -2.89
C VAL A 3 5.59 7.12 -3.29
N THR A 4 4.63 7.11 -4.21
CA THR A 4 3.90 8.32 -4.63
C THR A 4 2.44 8.15 -4.26
N LEU A 5 1.97 8.91 -3.27
CA LEU A 5 0.57 8.94 -2.89
C LEU A 5 -0.26 9.55 -4.01
N GLU A 6 -1.32 8.85 -4.41
CA GLU A 6 -2.23 9.28 -5.48
C GLU A 6 -3.54 9.81 -4.91
N ASP A 7 -4.10 9.14 -3.90
CA ASP A 7 -5.40 9.49 -3.32
C ASP A 7 -5.53 9.02 -1.86
N VAL A 8 -6.40 9.68 -1.11
CA VAL A 8 -6.77 9.33 0.27
C VAL A 8 -8.27 9.52 0.44
N LEU A 9 -8.96 8.45 0.84
CA LEU A 9 -10.37 8.50 1.22
C LEU A 9 -10.55 8.02 2.65
N SER A 10 -11.50 8.63 3.36
CA SER A 10 -11.87 8.23 4.73
C SER A 10 -13.37 8.05 4.86
N ASN A 11 -13.80 7.14 5.73
CA ASN A 11 -15.21 7.03 6.11
C ASN A 11 -15.42 7.42 7.59
N THR A 12 -16.69 7.41 8.03
CA THR A 12 -17.09 7.74 9.40
C THR A 12 -16.69 6.67 10.43
N ASP A 13 -16.31 5.48 9.98
CA ASP A 13 -15.99 4.33 10.83
C ASP A 13 -14.51 4.29 11.23
N GLY A 14 -13.78 5.40 11.01
CA GLY A 14 -12.35 5.51 11.30
C GLY A 14 -11.47 4.73 10.33
N GLN A 15 -11.99 4.34 9.16
CA GLN A 15 -11.19 3.71 8.13
C GLN A 15 -10.67 4.75 7.14
N VAL A 16 -9.40 4.59 6.74
CA VAL A 16 -8.74 5.40 5.73
C VAL A 16 -8.14 4.47 4.70
N ILE A 17 -8.43 4.70 3.43
CA ILE A 17 -7.75 4.05 2.31
C ILE A 17 -6.82 5.04 1.64
N ALA A 18 -5.55 4.67 1.51
CA ALA A 18 -4.55 5.42 0.75
C ALA A 18 -4.20 4.62 -0.50
N VAL A 19 -4.32 5.23 -1.68
CA VAL A 19 -3.92 4.64 -2.96
C VAL A 19 -2.62 5.29 -3.39
N TYR A 20 -1.63 4.48 -3.75
CA TYR A 20 -0.30 4.96 -4.10
C TYR A 20 0.34 4.10 -5.17
N ARG A 21 1.39 4.64 -5.78
CA ARG A 21 2.27 3.90 -6.69
C ARG A 21 3.60 3.62 -6.00
N LEU A 22 3.97 2.34 -5.94
CA LEU A 22 5.26 1.87 -5.43
C LEU A 22 6.22 1.61 -6.59
N ARG A 23 7.41 2.20 -6.51
CA ARG A 23 8.55 1.86 -7.37
C ARG A 23 9.73 1.42 -6.54
N ALA A 24 10.20 0.19 -6.76
CA ALA A 24 11.30 -0.39 -6.00
C ALA A 24 12.24 -1.21 -6.89
N SER A 25 13.49 -1.36 -6.44
CA SER A 25 14.48 -2.21 -7.07
C SER A 25 15.29 -2.93 -6.00
N ARG A 26 15.53 -4.22 -6.18
CA ARG A 26 16.25 -5.09 -5.22
C ARG A 26 16.87 -6.26 -5.97
N ALA A 27 18.17 -6.51 -5.79
CA ALA A 27 18.86 -7.69 -6.34
C ALA A 27 18.55 -7.98 -7.84
N GLY A 28 18.56 -6.93 -8.68
CA GLY A 28 18.23 -7.03 -10.10
C GLY A 28 16.72 -7.14 -10.43
N LYS A 29 15.86 -7.27 -9.41
CA LYS A 29 14.40 -7.23 -9.55
C LYS A 29 13.89 -5.80 -9.49
N VAL A 30 12.80 -5.53 -10.20
CA VAL A 30 12.09 -4.25 -10.22
C VAL A 30 10.63 -4.50 -9.93
N LEU A 31 10.03 -3.61 -9.14
CA LEU A 31 8.60 -3.56 -8.90
C LEU A 31 8.12 -2.14 -9.22
N ASP A 32 7.10 -2.02 -10.06
CA ASP A 32 6.40 -0.76 -10.35
C ASP A 32 4.91 -1.07 -10.46
N GLN A 33 4.17 -0.83 -9.38
CA GLN A 33 2.74 -1.13 -9.35
C GLN A 33 1.97 -0.13 -8.50
N ARG A 34 0.65 -0.09 -8.74
CA ARG A 34 -0.31 0.59 -7.89
C ARG A 34 -0.71 -0.31 -6.73
N GLU A 35 -0.82 0.27 -5.56
CA GLU A 35 -1.20 -0.42 -4.33
C GLU A 35 -2.21 0.43 -3.56
N ALA A 36 -2.96 -0.20 -2.67
CA ALA A 36 -3.77 0.49 -1.69
C ALA A 36 -3.53 -0.07 -0.29
N ILE A 37 -3.55 0.80 0.71
CA ILE A 37 -3.54 0.41 2.11
C ILE A 37 -4.84 0.89 2.74
N LEU A 38 -5.58 -0.04 3.34
CA LEU A 38 -6.68 0.27 4.26
C LEU A 38 -6.15 0.24 5.70
N VAL A 39 -6.26 1.36 6.40
CA VAL A 39 -6.00 1.43 7.84
C VAL A 39 -7.27 1.67 8.62
N THR A 40 -7.35 1.09 9.82
CA THR A 40 -8.34 1.48 10.84
C THR A 40 -7.64 2.31 11.90
N VAL A 41 -8.22 3.47 12.23
CA VAL A 41 -7.70 4.42 13.21
C VAL A 41 -8.65 4.48 14.41
N ALA A 42 -8.12 4.22 15.60
CA ALA A 42 -8.84 4.37 16.85
C ALA A 42 -7.96 5.08 17.89
N GLY A 43 -8.51 6.06 18.60
CA GLY A 43 -7.75 6.86 19.58
C GLY A 43 -6.54 7.57 18.97
N GLY A 44 -6.63 8.00 17.70
CA GLY A 44 -5.54 8.66 16.98
C GLY A 44 -4.39 7.73 16.57
N ARG A 45 -4.55 6.41 16.67
CA ARG A 45 -3.53 5.42 16.30
C ARG A 45 -4.08 4.42 15.28
N ILE A 46 -3.22 3.96 14.37
CA ILE A 46 -3.54 2.84 13.49
C ILE A 46 -3.61 1.55 14.34
N THR A 47 -4.74 0.84 14.26
CA THR A 47 -4.96 -0.42 15.00
C THR A 47 -5.03 -1.63 14.07
N ARG A 48 -5.32 -1.42 12.79
CA ARG A 48 -5.33 -2.46 11.76
C ARG A 48 -4.83 -1.89 10.44
N LEU A 49 -4.15 -2.74 9.68
CA LEU A 49 -3.67 -2.45 8.33
C LEU A 49 -3.98 -3.63 7.41
N SER A 50 -4.35 -3.35 6.17
CA SER A 50 -4.49 -4.36 5.11
C SER A 50 -4.00 -3.78 3.79
N GLU A 51 -3.12 -4.50 3.12
CA GLU A 51 -2.52 -4.10 1.85
C GLU A 51 -3.24 -4.77 0.68
N PHE A 52 -3.37 -4.04 -0.42
CA PHE A 52 -3.98 -4.49 -1.66
C PHE A 52 -3.01 -4.17 -2.79
N TYR A 53 -2.51 -5.20 -3.47
CA TYR A 53 -1.59 -5.05 -4.59
C TYR A 53 -2.36 -5.18 -5.91
N ALA A 54 -2.04 -4.35 -6.91
CA ALA A 54 -2.58 -4.53 -8.25
C ALA A 54 -2.10 -5.83 -8.90
N ASP A 55 -0.89 -6.29 -8.55
CA ASP A 55 -0.32 -7.57 -8.97
C ASP A 55 0.36 -8.28 -7.79
N PRO A 56 -0.39 -9.11 -7.02
CA PRO A 56 0.18 -9.86 -5.90
C PRO A 56 1.33 -10.80 -6.31
N ALA A 57 1.30 -11.34 -7.54
CA ALA A 57 2.37 -12.22 -8.02
C ALA A 57 3.66 -11.45 -8.29
N ALA A 58 3.57 -10.21 -8.79
CA ALA A 58 4.73 -9.32 -8.90
C ALA A 58 5.31 -8.98 -7.52
N THR A 59 4.47 -8.74 -6.51
CA THR A 59 4.91 -8.56 -5.12
C THR A 59 5.67 -9.79 -4.61
N GLU A 60 5.08 -10.98 -4.73
CA GLU A 60 5.71 -12.23 -4.29
C GLU A 60 7.04 -12.49 -5.00
N SER A 61 7.08 -12.34 -6.33
CA SER A 61 8.29 -12.49 -7.14
C SER A 61 9.38 -11.49 -6.76
N PHE A 62 9.01 -10.24 -6.47
CA PHE A 62 9.93 -9.21 -6.02
C PHE A 62 10.55 -9.54 -4.66
N TRP A 63 9.78 -10.17 -3.76
CA TRP A 63 10.23 -10.47 -2.40
C TRP A 63 10.95 -11.81 -2.22
N ALA A 64 10.66 -12.81 -3.06
CA ALA A 64 11.37 -14.09 -3.11
C ALA A 64 12.90 -13.91 -3.24
#